data_AF-I3SY55-F1
#
_entry.id   AF-I3SY55-F1
#
_cell.length_a   1.000
_cell.length_b   1.000
_cell.length_c   1.000
_cell.angle_alpha   90.00
_cell.angle_beta   90.00
_cell.angle_gamma   90.00
#
_symmetry.space_group_name_H-M   'P 1'
#
loop_
_entity.id
_entity.type
_entity.pdbx_description
1 polymer ?
#
loop_
_entity_poly.entity_id
_entity_poly.type
_entity_poly.pdbx_seq_one_letter_code
_entity_poly.pdbx_strand_id
1 'polypeptide(L)'
;MGLDIGPDSIKTFGEALDKTQTVIWNGPMGVFEFDKFAVGTETIAKKLAELSGKGVTTIIGGGDSVAAVEKVGLADKMSHISTGGGASLELLEGKPLPGVLALDDA
;
A
#
# COMPACT_ATOMS: atom_id res chain seq x y z
N MET A 1 -14.33 17.40 11.08
CA MET A 1 -13.17 16.49 11.04
C MET A 1 -12.97 16.06 9.60
N GLY A 2 -11.73 16.01 9.09
CA GLY A 2 -11.44 15.38 7.80
C GLY A 2 -11.27 13.87 8.01
N LEU A 3 -12.00 13.05 7.26
CA LEU A 3 -12.08 11.59 7.45
C LEU A 3 -11.62 10.78 6.23
N ASP A 4 -11.42 11.45 5.09
CA ASP A 4 -10.89 10.90 3.85
C ASP A 4 -10.22 12.04 3.06
N ILE A 5 -9.36 11.69 2.11
CA ILE A 5 -8.74 12.65 1.20
C ILE A 5 -9.76 13.17 0.18
N GLY A 6 -9.64 14.46 -0.14
CA GLY A 6 -10.50 15.11 -1.14
C GLY A 6 -10.07 14.82 -2.58
N PRO A 7 -10.90 15.21 -3.56
CA PRO A 7 -10.64 14.98 -4.98
C PRO A 7 -9.31 15.61 -5.48
N ASP A 8 -8.93 16.77 -4.95
CA ASP A 8 -7.67 17.44 -5.34
C ASP A 8 -6.44 16.67 -4.84
N SER A 9 -6.52 16.08 -3.64
CA SER A 9 -5.46 15.21 -3.09
C SER A 9 -5.37 13.92 -3.88
N ILE A 10 -6.50 13.30 -4.24
CA ILE A 10 -6.54 12.12 -5.11
C ILE A 10 -5.83 12.40 -6.44
N LYS A 11 -6.15 13.53 -7.07
CA LYS A 11 -5.51 13.95 -8.32
C LYS A 11 -4.00 14.12 -8.15
N THR A 12 -3.59 14.88 -7.13
CA THR A 12 -2.18 15.17 -6.86
C THR A 12 -1.37 13.90 -6.60
N PHE A 13 -1.90 12.98 -5.79
CA PHE A 13 -1.26 11.70 -5.52
C PHE A 13 -1.22 10.80 -6.75
N GLY A 14 -2.29 10.76 -7.56
CA GLY A 14 -2.30 10.05 -8.82
C GLY A 14 -1.19 10.50 -9.78
N GLU A 15 -1.03 11.82 -9.95
CA GLU A 15 0.02 12.41 -10.80
C GLU A 15 1.43 12.14 -10.27
N ALA A 16 1.60 12.05 -8.95
CA ALA A 16 2.88 11.67 -8.34
C ALA A 16 3.19 10.19 -8.59
N LEU A 17 2.20 9.31 -8.39
CA LEU A 17 2.32 7.86 -8.59
C LEU A 17 2.69 7.49 -10.03
N ASP A 18 2.16 8.20 -11.02
CA ASP A 18 2.46 7.98 -12.44
C ASP A 18 3.95 8.15 -12.81
N LYS A 19 4.74 8.79 -11.96
CA LYS A 19 6.17 9.04 -12.17
C LYS A 19 7.07 8.03 -11.44
N THR A 20 6.49 7.07 -10.72
CA THR A 20 7.23 6.11 -9.89
C THR A 20 7.48 4.79 -10.60
N GLN A 21 8.51 4.07 -10.16
CA GLN A 21 8.81 2.69 -10.61
C GLN A 21 8.65 1.67 -9.48
N THR A 22 8.70 2.13 -8.23
CA THR A 22 8.45 1.33 -7.04
C THR A 22 7.63 2.16 -6.06
N VAL A 23 6.58 1.56 -5.51
CA VAL A 23 5.69 2.14 -4.52
C VAL A 23 5.58 1.20 -3.34
N ILE A 24 5.74 1.73 -2.13
CA ILE A 24 5.40 1.04 -0.89
C ILE A 24 4.24 1.80 -0.27
N TRP A 25 3.12 1.11 -0.04
CA TRP A 25 1.92 1.70 0.56
C TRP A 25 1.64 1.08 1.92
N ASN A 26 1.63 1.91 2.96
CA ASN A 26 1.39 1.52 4.35
C ASN A 26 0.47 2.53 5.05
N GLY A 27 -0.83 2.32 4.95
CA GLY A 27 -1.88 3.09 5.60
C GLY A 27 -2.97 3.52 4.62
N PRO A 28 -4.26 3.23 4.90
CA PRO A 28 -5.38 3.81 4.16
C PRO A 28 -5.36 5.34 4.13
N MET A 29 -6.01 5.93 3.13
CA MET A 29 -6.06 7.39 2.97
C MET A 29 -7.14 8.07 3.83
N GLY A 30 -8.02 7.26 4.43
CA GLY A 30 -9.17 7.68 5.22
C GLY A 30 -9.72 6.52 6.04
N VAL A 31 -10.84 6.75 6.71
CA VAL A 31 -11.55 5.74 7.53
C VAL A 31 -12.34 4.79 6.63
N PHE A 32 -11.62 3.94 5.88
CA PHE A 32 -12.13 3.09 4.80
C PHE A 32 -13.15 2.03 5.24
N GLU A 33 -13.26 1.79 6.54
CA GLU A 33 -14.26 0.94 7.16
C GLU A 33 -15.68 1.48 6.94
N PHE A 34 -15.83 2.79 6.76
CA PHE A 34 -17.09 3.42 6.38
C PHE A 34 -17.06 3.79 4.90
N ASP A 35 -18.00 3.26 4.12
CA ASP A 35 -18.00 3.47 2.65
C ASP A 35 -18.06 4.95 2.23
N LYS A 36 -18.64 5.81 3.08
CA LYS A 36 -18.66 7.28 2.85
C LYS A 36 -17.28 7.93 2.89
N PHE A 37 -16.29 7.28 3.50
CA PHE A 37 -14.92 7.76 3.71
C PHE A 37 -13.87 6.78 3.15
N ALA A 38 -14.29 5.88 2.26
CA ALA A 38 -13.41 4.89 1.62
C ALA A 38 -12.94 5.33 0.23
N VAL A 39 -13.53 6.39 -0.35
CA VAL A 39 -13.33 6.78 -1.76
C VAL A 39 -11.87 7.06 -2.07
N GLY A 40 -11.17 7.79 -1.20
CA GLY A 40 -9.75 8.06 -1.36
C GLY A 40 -8.90 6.80 -1.33
N THR A 41 -9.10 5.96 -0.31
CA THR A 41 -8.41 4.67 -0.15
C THR A 41 -8.63 3.76 -1.36
N GLU A 42 -9.87 3.57 -1.79
CA GLU A 42 -10.18 2.72 -2.94
C GLU A 42 -9.58 3.27 -4.24
N THR A 43 -9.58 4.59 -4.41
CA THR A 43 -9.04 5.21 -5.63
C THR A 43 -7.54 5.02 -5.71
N ILE A 44 -6.82 5.19 -4.60
CA ILE A 44 -5.38 4.89 -4.54
C ILE A 44 -5.13 3.40 -4.76
N ALA A 45 -5.88 2.50 -4.13
CA ALA A 45 -5.75 1.05 -4.36
C ALA A 45 -5.95 0.66 -5.84
N LYS A 46 -6.97 1.22 -6.51
CA LYS A 46 -7.22 1.00 -7.95
C LYS A 46 -6.06 1.52 -8.80
N LYS A 47 -5.51 2.70 -8.48
CA LYS A 47 -4.36 3.28 -9.17
C LYS A 47 -3.10 2.42 -9.02
N LEU A 48 -2.83 1.92 -7.81
CA LEU A 48 -1.70 1.02 -7.59
C LEU A 48 -1.82 -0.27 -8.38
N ALA A 49 -3.01 -0.91 -8.40
CA ALA A 49 -3.26 -2.10 -9.19
C ALA A 49 -3.07 -1.86 -10.71
N GLU A 50 -3.48 -0.69 -11.21
CA GLU A 50 -3.23 -0.29 -12.60
C GLU A 50 -1.72 -0.18 -12.90
N LEU A 51 -0.97 0.46 -12.00
CA LEU A 51 0.48 0.64 -12.14
C LEU A 51 1.23 -0.69 -12.06
N SER A 52 0.81 -1.63 -11.20
CA SER A 52 1.34 -2.99 -11.17
C SER A 52 1.23 -3.66 -12.55
N GLY A 53 0.07 -3.52 -13.20
CA GLY A 53 -0.14 -4.05 -14.56
C GLY A 53 0.74 -3.41 -15.63
N LYS A 54 1.35 -2.25 -15.34
CA LYS A 54 2.32 -1.56 -16.20
C LYS A 54 3.78 -1.86 -15.82
N GLY A 55 4.01 -2.79 -14.88
CA GLY A 55 5.35 -3.19 -14.44
C GLY A 55 5.95 -2.34 -13.32
N VAL A 56 5.17 -1.44 -12.69
CA VAL A 56 5.59 -0.73 -11.49
C VAL A 56 5.53 -1.69 -10.30
N THR A 57 6.58 -1.76 -9.50
CA THR A 57 6.58 -2.60 -8.30
C THR A 57 5.72 -1.97 -7.21
N THR A 58 4.66 -2.65 -6.79
CA THR A 58 3.74 -2.19 -5.74
C THR A 58 3.76 -3.12 -4.55
N ILE A 59 4.25 -2.62 -3.42
CA ILE A 59 4.38 -3.35 -2.16
C ILE A 59 3.35 -2.81 -1.20
N ILE A 60 2.41 -3.65 -0.77
CA ILE A 60 1.43 -3.27 0.25
C ILE A 60 1.89 -3.80 1.60
N GLY A 61 2.02 -2.91 2.57
CA GLY A 61 2.38 -3.23 3.95
C GLY A 61 1.33 -2.73 4.94
N GLY A 62 1.30 -3.35 6.12
CA GLY A 62 0.38 -3.00 7.20
C GLY A 62 -0.99 -3.65 7.07
N GLY A 63 -1.55 -4.10 8.19
CA GLY A 63 -2.82 -4.87 8.24
C GLY A 63 -3.99 -4.12 7.60
N ASP A 64 -4.12 -2.83 7.89
CA ASP A 64 -5.24 -2.02 7.37
C ASP A 64 -5.13 -1.78 5.86
N SER A 65 -3.92 -1.55 5.34
CA SER A 65 -3.72 -1.41 3.89
C SER A 65 -4.09 -2.70 3.19
N VAL A 66 -3.63 -3.85 3.71
CA VAL A 66 -3.94 -5.18 3.15
C VAL A 66 -5.45 -5.42 3.15
N ALA A 67 -6.12 -5.18 4.28
CA ALA A 67 -7.58 -5.29 4.38
C ALA A 67 -8.30 -4.36 3.41
N ALA A 68 -7.80 -3.15 3.17
CA ALA A 68 -8.37 -2.22 2.21
C ALA A 68 -8.27 -2.73 0.77
N VAL A 69 -7.14 -3.32 0.36
CA VAL A 69 -6.98 -3.90 -1.00
C VAL A 69 -7.82 -5.15 -1.20
N GLU A 70 -7.94 -5.98 -0.15
CA GLU A 70 -8.77 -7.18 -0.15
C GLU A 70 -10.26 -6.83 -0.26
N LYS A 71 -10.72 -5.82 0.48
CA LYS A 71 -12.11 -5.32 0.44
C LYS A 71 -12.55 -4.97 -0.99
N VAL A 72 -11.64 -4.46 -1.81
CA VAL A 72 -11.91 -4.08 -3.22
C VAL A 72 -11.50 -5.15 -4.24
N GLY A 73 -11.05 -6.34 -3.79
CA GLY A 73 -10.70 -7.46 -4.67
C GLY A 73 -9.48 -7.19 -5.56
N LEU A 74 -8.51 -6.40 -5.08
CA LEU A 74 -7.32 -6.03 -5.86
C LEU A 74 -6.01 -6.64 -5.33
N ALA A 75 -6.07 -7.47 -4.28
CA ALA A 75 -4.88 -8.09 -3.68
C ALA A 75 -4.00 -8.82 -4.71
N ASP A 76 -4.61 -9.65 -5.57
CA ASP A 76 -3.89 -10.41 -6.62
C ASP A 76 -3.31 -9.54 -7.74
N LYS A 77 -3.63 -8.25 -7.77
CA LYS A 77 -3.08 -7.30 -8.74
C LYS A 77 -1.91 -6.50 -8.19
N MET A 78 -1.56 -6.68 -6.92
CA MET A 78 -0.38 -6.04 -6.32
C MET A 78 0.86 -6.88 -6.58
N SER A 79 2.03 -6.24 -6.65
CA SER A 79 3.28 -6.98 -6.86
C SER A 79 3.64 -7.82 -5.63
N HIS A 80 3.37 -7.28 -4.43
CA HIS A 80 3.57 -8.00 -3.17
C HIS A 80 2.58 -7.50 -2.11
N ILE A 81 1.96 -8.46 -1.41
CA ILE A 81 1.19 -8.22 -0.18
C ILE A 81 2.02 -8.72 0.99
N SER A 82 2.47 -7.82 1.86
CA SER A 82 3.22 -8.20 3.05
C SER A 82 2.28 -8.55 4.21
N THR A 83 2.48 -9.74 4.77
CA THR A 83 1.87 -10.18 6.03
C THR A 83 2.78 -9.92 7.24
N GLY A 84 3.95 -9.32 7.04
CA GLY A 84 4.95 -9.11 8.10
C GLY A 84 4.58 -8.02 9.11
N GLY A 85 3.54 -7.23 8.85
CA GLY A 85 3.07 -6.17 9.75
C GLY A 85 4.21 -5.26 10.20
N GLY A 86 4.44 -5.21 11.52
CA GLY A 86 5.53 -4.43 12.12
C GLY A 86 6.93 -4.85 11.65
N ALA A 87 7.17 -6.14 11.39
CA ALA A 87 8.48 -6.62 10.94
C ALA A 87 8.85 -6.07 9.55
N SER A 88 7.86 -5.88 8.66
CA SER A 88 8.11 -5.24 7.37
C SER A 88 8.44 -3.76 7.50
N LEU A 89 7.88 -3.06 8.49
CA LEU A 89 8.24 -1.68 8.74
C LEU A 89 9.63 -1.56 9.35
N GLU A 90 9.97 -2.42 10.32
CA GLU A 90 11.32 -2.48 10.88
C GLU A 90 12.37 -2.77 9.80
N LEU A 91 12.05 -3.68 8.86
CA LEU A 91 12.90 -3.94 7.69
C LEU A 91 13.09 -2.68 6.84
N LEU A 92 12.00 -1.96 6.54
CA LEU A 92 12.04 -0.74 5.74
C LEU A 92 12.72 0.43 6.46
N GLU A 93 12.72 0.44 7.79
CA GLU A 93 13.49 1.35 8.63
C GLU A 93 15.00 1.01 8.65
N GLY A 94 15.40 -0.11 8.04
CA GLY A 94 16.79 -0.58 8.00
C GLY A 94 17.26 -1.26 9.28
N LYS A 95 16.32 -1.66 10.14
CA LYS A 95 16.68 -2.37 11.37
C LYS A 95 17.08 -3.81 11.06
N PRO A 96 18.07 -4.36 11.79
CA PRO A 96 18.37 -5.78 11.71
C PRO A 96 17.17 -6.58 12.23
N LEU A 97 16.65 -7.47 11.40
CA LEU A 97 15.65 -8.45 11.85
C LEU A 97 16.39 -9.70 12.36
N PRO A 98 16.29 -10.07 13.65
CA PRO A 98 17.05 -11.19 14.20
C PRO A 98 16.81 -12.52 13.48
N GLY A 99 15.57 -12.78 13.06
CA GLY A 99 15.22 -13.99 12.31
C GLY A 99 15.79 -14.04 10.89
N VAL A 100 16.05 -12.87 10.28
CA VAL A 100 16.70 -12.79 8.96
C VAL A 100 18.21 -12.94 9.10
N LEU A 101 18.81 -12.34 10.14
CA LEU A 101 20.25 -12.46 10.40
C LEU A 101 20.71 -13.87 10.78
N ALA A 102 19.80 -14.71 11.27
CA ALA A 102 20.10 -16.09 11.63
C ALA A 102 20.11 -17.05 10.43
N LEU A 103 19.78 -16.58 9.23
CA LEU A 103 19.81 -17.39 8.00
C LEU A 103 21.24 -17.49 7.48
N ASP A 104 21.60 -18.66 6.95
CA ASP A 104 22.86 -18.86 6.23
C ASP A 104 22.79 -18.17 4.85
N ASP A 105 23.94 -17.76 4.32
CA ASP A 105 24.05 -17.27 2.94
C ASP A 105 23.76 -18.39 1.93
N ALA A 106 23.25 -18.00 0.75
CA ALA A 106 22.89 -18.91 -0.34
C ALA A 106 24.08 -19.52 -1.09
#